data_AF-A0A9P7BKL6-F1
#
_entry.id   AF-A0A9P7BKL6-F1
#
_cell.length_a   1.000
_cell.length_b   1.000
_cell.length_c   1.000
_cell.angle_alpha   90.00
_cell.angle_beta   90.00
_cell.angle_gamma   90.00
#
_symmetry.space_group_name_H-M   'P 1'
#
loop_
_entity.id
_entity.type
_entity.pdbx_description
1 polymer ?
#
loop_
_entity_poly.entity_id
_entity_poly.type
_entity_poly.pdbx_seq_one_letter_code
_entity_poly.pdbx_strand_id
1 'polypeptide(L)' 'MKAVDYVNILETTLMDSLKYYGCNPEDIYFQQDKDPKHTSKLAKQWFADNNLKSDHIFSWPAQIPHFNPIEHV' A
#
# COMPACT_ATOMS: atom_id res chain seq x y z
N MET A 1 -3.92 -12.26 -9.09
CA MET A 1 -4.51 -11.31 -8.13
C MET A 1 -5.06 -10.11 -8.89
N LYS A 2 -6.32 -9.74 -8.66
CA LYS A 2 -7.00 -8.57 -9.24
C LYS A 2 -6.90 -7.38 -8.27
N ALA A 3 -7.30 -6.19 -8.73
CA ALA A 3 -7.35 -4.99 -7.89
C ALA A 3 -8.27 -5.14 -6.67
N VAL A 4 -9.37 -5.89 -6.80
CA VAL A 4 -10.29 -6.19 -5.68
C VAL A 4 -9.59 -7.02 -4.61
N ASP A 5 -8.88 -8.08 -5.03
CA ASP A 5 -8.12 -8.92 -4.10
C ASP A 5 -7.05 -8.10 -3.37
N TYR A 6 -6.39 -7.18 -4.08
CA TYR A 6 -5.40 -6.28 -3.49
C TYR A 6 -6.03 -5.37 -2.41
N VAL A 7 -7.17 -4.75 -2.70
CA VAL A 7 -7.87 -3.91 -1.72
C VAL A 7 -8.35 -4.73 -0.52
N ASN A 8 -8.79 -5.97 -0.71
CA ASN A 8 -9.13 -6.85 0.41
C ASN A 8 -7.93 -7.12 1.33
N ILE A 9 -6.72 -7.25 0.77
CA ILE A 9 -5.48 -7.40 1.55
C ILE A 9 -5.15 -6.11 2.31
N LEU A 10 -5.38 -4.95 1.71
CA LEU A 10 -5.19 -3.66 2.38
C LEU A 10 -6.17 -3.48 3.54
N GLU A 11 -7.45 -3.79 3.32
CA GLU A 11 -8.51 -3.68 4.34
C GLU A 11 -8.27 -4.61 5.53
N THR A 12 -7.71 -5.78 5.30
CA THR A 12 -7.48 -6.78 6.35
C THR A 12 -6.06 -6.70 6.88
N THR A 13 -5.10 -7.24 6.15
CA THR A 13 -3.72 -7.43 6.60
C THR A 13 -3.01 -6.11 6.93
N LEU A 14 -3.16 -5.07 6.12
CA LEU A 14 -2.49 -3.79 6.40
C LEU A 14 -3.10 -3.14 7.65
N MET A 15 -4.43 -3.03 7.75
CA MET A 15 -5.08 -2.42 8.91
C MET A 15 -4.83 -3.19 10.21
N ASP A 16 -4.85 -4.52 10.17
CA ASP A 16 -4.48 -5.35 11.32
C ASP A 16 -3.02 -5.14 11.74
N SER A 17 -2.11 -5.00 10.77
CA SER A 17 -0.70 -4.70 11.03
C SER A 17 -0.54 -3.33 11.68
N LEU A 18 -1.20 -2.29 11.17
CA LEU A 18 -1.17 -0.94 11.75
C LEU A 18 -1.68 -0.95 13.18
N LYS A 19 -2.79 -1.64 13.43
CA LYS A 19 -3.33 -1.81 14.77
C LYS A 19 -2.37 -2.53 15.70
N TYR A 20 -1.74 -3.61 15.23
CA TYR A 20 -0.77 -4.39 16.01
C TYR A 20 0.44 -3.55 16.43
N TYR A 21 0.96 -2.72 15.52
CA TYR A 21 2.11 -1.84 15.80
C TYR A 21 1.72 -0.49 16.42
N GLY A 22 0.43 -0.21 16.63
CA GLY A 22 -0.05 1.06 17.17
C GLY A 22 0.20 2.26 16.24
N CYS A 23 0.23 2.04 14.93
CA CYS A 23 0.45 3.07 13.93
C CYS A 23 -0.88 3.64 13.43
N ASN A 24 -0.96 4.97 13.28
CA ASN A 24 -2.10 5.59 12.64
C ASN A 24 -1.89 5.63 11.11
N PRO A 25 -2.92 5.35 10.30
CA PRO A 25 -2.81 5.42 8.83
C PRO A 25 -2.33 6.77 8.28
N GLU A 26 -2.60 7.87 8.99
CA GLU A 26 -2.19 9.22 8.60
C GLU A 26 -0.70 9.53 8.88
N ASP A 27 -0.05 8.71 9.69
CA ASP A 27 1.33 8.90 10.16
C ASP A 27 2.32 7.94 9.48
N ILE A 28 1.84 6.99 8.68
CA ILE A 28 2.71 6.04 7.97
C ILE A 28 3.12 6.55 6.59
N TYR A 29 4.25 6.04 6.12
CA TYR A 29 4.63 6.05 4.71
C TYR A 29 4.37 4.67 4.12
N PHE A 30 3.56 4.62 3.06
CA PHE A 30 3.19 3.37 2.41
C PHE A 30 3.90 3.23 1.07
N GLN A 31 4.60 2.11 0.86
CA GLN A 31 5.36 1.84 -0.34
C GLN A 31 4.76 0.66 -1.11
N GLN A 32 4.55 0.84 -2.42
CA GLN A 32 4.08 -0.19 -3.34
C GLN A 32 4.83 -0.13 -4.69
N ASP A 33 4.70 -1.14 -5.53
CA ASP A 33 5.18 -1.09 -6.91
C ASP A 33 4.15 -0.39 -7.84
N LYS A 34 4.53 -0.12 -9.10
CA LYS A 34 3.65 0.46 -10.12
C LYS A 34 2.78 -0.57 -10.88
N ASP A 35 2.51 -1.74 -10.30
CA ASP A 35 1.60 -2.70 -10.92
C ASP A 35 0.22 -2.03 -11.17
N PRO A 36 -0.41 -2.25 -12.34
CA PRO A 36 -1.74 -1.71 -12.66
C PRO A 36 -2.79 -1.93 -11.57
N LYS A 37 -2.71 -3.01 -10.79
CA LYS A 37 -3.66 -3.28 -9.69
C LYS A 37 -3.48 -2.33 -8.50
N HIS A 38 -2.23 -1.99 -8.18
CA HIS A 38 -1.82 -1.11 -7.08
C HIS A 38 -2.10 0.37 -7.41
N THR A 39 -1.98 0.72 -8.69
CA THR A 39 -2.26 2.07 -9.19
C THR A 39 -3.69 2.26 -9.71
N SER A 40 -4.54 1.23 -9.54
CA SER A 40 -5.94 1.24 -9.98
C SER A 40 -6.76 2.32 -9.26
N LYS A 41 -7.86 2.75 -9.89
CA LYS A 41 -8.79 3.71 -9.25
C LYS A 41 -9.35 3.16 -7.94
N LEU A 42 -9.60 1.85 -7.88
CA LEU A 42 -10.13 1.19 -6.68
C LEU A 42 -9.14 1.28 -5.51
N ALA A 43 -7.87 0.96 -5.74
CA ALA A 43 -6.83 1.07 -4.71
C ALA A 43 -6.63 2.52 -4.26
N LYS A 44 -6.58 3.47 -5.20
CA LYS A 44 -6.47 4.90 -4.90
C LYS A 44 -7.63 5.43 -4.06
N GLN A 45 -8.85 5.01 -4.36
CA GLN A 45 -10.03 5.39 -3.58
C GLN A 45 -9.93 4.84 -2.16
N TRP A 46 -9.57 3.57 -2.02
CA TRP A 46 -9.41 2.93 -0.72
C TRP A 46 -8.40 3.67 0.18
N PHE A 47 -7.26 4.12 -0.37
CA PHE A 47 -6.29 4.90 0.37
C PHE A 47 -6.87 6.23 0.89
N ALA A 48 -7.63 6.93 0.05
CA ALA A 48 -8.29 8.17 0.44
C ALA A 48 -9.35 7.95 1.53
N ASP A 49 -10.13 6.88 1.42
CA ASP A 49 -11.20 6.55 2.36
C ASP A 49 -10.66 6.09 3.72
N ASN A 50 -9.44 5.54 3.77
CA ASN A 50 -8.80 5.00 4.98
C ASN A 50 -7.79 5.97 5.62
N ASN A 51 -7.82 7.25 5.26
CA ASN A 51 -6.95 8.30 5.82
C ASN A 51 -5.45 8.09 5.57
N LEU A 52 -5.07 7.31 4.56
CA LEU A 52 -3.68 7.28 4.11
C LEU A 52 -3.42 8.54 3.28
N LYS A 53 -2.50 9.36 3.76
CA LYS A 53 -2.07 10.58 3.09
C LYS A 53 -1.53 10.28 1.70
N SER A 54 -2.09 10.90 0.66
CA SER A 54 -1.71 10.63 -0.72
C SER A 54 -0.24 10.95 -1.02
N ASP A 55 0.32 11.94 -0.32
CA ASP A 55 1.73 12.34 -0.37
C ASP A 55 2.66 11.36 0.37
N HIS A 56 2.10 10.47 1.19
CA HIS A 56 2.83 9.42 1.88
C HIS A 56 2.81 8.07 1.13
N ILE A 57 2.15 8.00 -0.03
CA ILE A 57 2.05 6.78 -0.83
C ILE A 57 3.09 6.84 -1.96
N PHE A 58 4.12 6.02 -1.84
CA PHE A 58 5.21 5.96 -2.81
C PHE A 58 5.06 4.73 -3.72
N SER A 59 5.21 4.96 -5.03
CA SER A 59 5.21 3.89 -6.03
C SER A 59 6.56 3.79 -6.73
N TRP A 60 7.22 2.64 -6.65
CA TRP A 60 8.49 2.41 -7.36
C TRP A 60 8.28 2.10 -8.84
N PRO A 61 9.22 2.47 -9.73
CA PRO A 61 9.24 1.95 -11.09
C PRO A 61 9.16 0.43 -11.06
N ALA A 62 8.24 -0.15 -11.83
CA ALA A 62 8.19 -1.59 -12.02
C ALA A 62 9.56 -2.07 -12.53
N GLN A 63 10.02 -3.24 -12.07
CA GLN A 63 11.25 -3.92 -12.50
C GLN A 63 12.58 -3.46 -11.87
N ILE A 64 12.57 -2.68 -10.79
CA ILE A 64 13.80 -2.45 -10.00
C ILE A 64 13.69 -3.11 -8.61
N PRO A 65 13.89 -4.44 -8.52
CA PRO A 65 13.77 -5.18 -7.26
C PRO A 65 14.78 -4.71 -6.21
N HIS A 66 15.93 -4.17 -6.63
CA HIS A 66 16.98 -3.70 -5.73
C HIS A 66 16.58 -2.54 -4.79
N PHE A 67 15.50 -1.82 -5.09
CA PHE A 67 15.05 -0.72 -4.24
C PHE A 67 13.93 -1.10 -3.28
N ASN A 68 13.47 -2.36 -3.32
CA ASN A 68 12.49 -2.85 -2.37
C ASN A 68 13.21 -3.48 -1.16
N PRO A 69 13.13 -2.89 0.04
CA PRO A 69 13.78 -3.44 1.23
C PRO A 69 13.32 -4.88 1.54
N ILE A 70 12.10 -5.23 1.15
CA ILE A 70 11.48 -6.53 1.41
C ILE A 70 12.16 -7.66 0.60
N GLU A 71 12.84 -7.34 -0.51
CA GLU A 71 13.59 -8.33 -1.32
C GLU A 71 14.96 -8.68 -0.70
N HIS A 72 15.38 -7.96 0.34
CA HIS A 72 16.69 -8.12 1.00
C HIS A 72 16.57 -8.52 2.48
N VAL A 73 15.42 -9.05 2.90
CA VAL A 73 15.17 -9.56 4.26
C VAL A 73 15.56 -11.03 4.38
#